data_AF-A0A955NHT8-F1
#
_entry.id   AF-A0A955NHT8-F1
#
_cell.length_a   1.000
_cell.length_b   1.000
_cell.length_c   1.000
_cell.angle_alpha   90.00
_cell.angle_beta   90.00
_cell.angle_gamma   90.00
#
_symmetry.space_group_name_H-M   'P 1'
#
loop_
_entity.id
_entity.type
_entity.pdbx_description
1 polymer ?
#
loop_
_entity_poly.entity_id
_entity_poly.type
_entity_poly.pdbx_seq_one_letter_code
_entity_poly.pdbx_strand_id
1 'polypeptide(L)'
;MNSLNRQNRELSDPAPEPPAPDRKHILDRYEGLLVAALLVLVIGLQFKDQFVPTDSEDRLEVVRGAESKSLGPIHLLDPPDPKPLPQRDLNSVSRQELMAISGIGPAMADAILTYREENGNFRTFD
;
A
#
# COMPACT_ATOMS: atom_id res chain seq x y z
N MET A 1 -36.92 58.18 40.48
CA MET A 1 -37.18 57.11 39.48
C MET A 1 -36.23 57.19 38.28
N ASN A 2 -34.90 57.13 38.46
CA ASN A 2 -33.95 57.24 37.32
C ASN A 2 -32.83 56.18 37.29
N SER A 3 -32.81 55.23 38.22
CA SER A 3 -31.77 54.18 38.28
C SER A 3 -32.06 53.00 37.35
N LEU A 4 -33.35 52.66 37.14
CA LEU A 4 -33.77 51.57 36.26
C LEU A 4 -33.51 51.85 34.77
N ASN A 5 -33.51 53.13 34.36
CA ASN A 5 -33.34 53.51 32.96
C ASN A 5 -31.87 53.54 32.50
N ARG A 6 -30.91 53.56 33.43
CA ARG A 6 -29.48 53.36 33.10
C ARG A 6 -29.16 51.90 32.84
N GLN A 7 -29.70 51.02 33.67
CA GLN A 7 -29.40 49.59 33.60
C GLN A 7 -29.95 48.94 32.31
N ASN A 8 -31.08 49.43 31.80
CA ASN A 8 -31.62 49.02 30.50
C ASN A 8 -30.79 49.54 29.30
N ARG A 9 -30.02 50.63 29.45
CA ARG A 9 -29.13 51.13 28.39
C ARG A 9 -27.86 50.31 28.28
N GLU A 10 -27.29 49.88 29.40
CA GLU A 10 -26.08 49.04 29.40
C GLU A 10 -26.35 47.59 28.92
N LEU A 11 -27.59 47.10 29.06
CA LEU A 11 -27.98 45.77 28.58
C LEU A 11 -28.47 45.76 27.11
N SER A 12 -28.70 46.93 26.52
CA SER A 12 -29.21 47.08 25.14
C SER A 12 -28.13 47.31 24.10
N ASP A 13 -26.88 47.55 24.50
CA ASP A 13 -25.79 47.60 23.53
C ASP A 13 -25.38 46.15 23.19
N PRO A 14 -25.67 45.67 21.97
CA PRO A 14 -25.19 44.37 21.56
C PRO A 14 -23.67 44.39 21.64
N ALA A 15 -23.08 43.34 22.22
CA ALA A 15 -21.64 43.14 22.21
C ALA A 15 -21.12 43.35 20.77
N PRO A 16 -19.94 43.98 20.58
CA PRO A 16 -19.41 44.21 19.25
C PRO A 16 -19.38 42.86 18.50
N GLU A 17 -20.08 42.80 17.36
CA GLU A 17 -20.12 41.57 16.59
C GLU A 17 -18.68 41.12 16.28
N PRO A 18 -18.33 39.85 16.53
CA PRO A 18 -17.01 39.35 16.19
C PRO A 18 -16.78 39.58 14.69
N PRO A 19 -15.55 39.96 14.28
CA PRO A 19 -15.26 40.21 12.88
C PRO A 19 -15.65 38.98 12.06
N ALA A 20 -16.42 39.20 10.99
CA ALA A 20 -16.87 38.12 10.12
C ALA A 20 -15.65 37.29 9.65
N PRO A 21 -15.70 35.95 9.74
CA PRO A 21 -14.58 35.11 9.31
C PRO A 21 -14.27 35.38 7.84
N ASP A 22 -12.99 35.62 7.53
CA ASP A 22 -12.54 36.00 6.20
C ASP A 22 -12.70 34.81 5.22
N ARG A 23 -13.85 34.77 4.52
CA ARG A 23 -14.29 33.63 3.69
C ARG A 23 -13.35 33.32 2.53
N LYS A 24 -12.55 34.28 2.09
CA LYS A 24 -11.61 34.10 0.97
C LYS A 24 -10.45 33.15 1.33
N HIS A 25 -10.05 33.08 2.60
CA HIS A 25 -8.84 32.37 2.99
C HIS A 25 -8.99 30.84 3.14
N ILE A 26 -10.23 30.34 3.13
CA ILE A 26 -10.53 28.90 3.28
C ILE A 26 -10.41 28.17 1.94
N LEU A 27 -10.75 28.84 0.83
CA LEU A 27 -10.79 28.21 -0.50
C LEU A 27 -9.38 28.02 -1.10
N ASP A 28 -8.45 28.94 -0.84
CA ASP A 28 -7.08 28.87 -1.37
C ASP A 28 -6.30 27.62 -0.92
N ARG A 29 -6.70 27.01 0.21
CA ARG A 29 -6.05 25.79 0.73
C ARG A 29 -6.41 24.55 -0.07
N TYR A 30 -7.54 24.56 -0.76
CA TYR A 30 -8.05 23.39 -1.48
C TYR A 30 -7.57 23.34 -2.93
N GLU A 31 -7.02 24.41 -3.48
CA GLU A 31 -6.52 24.43 -4.87
C GLU A 31 -5.41 23.40 -5.09
N GLY A 32 -4.38 23.40 -4.22
CA GLY A 32 -3.30 22.42 -4.30
C GLY A 32 -3.76 20.98 -4.06
N LEU A 33 -4.74 20.78 -3.19
CA LEU A 33 -5.28 19.47 -2.86
C LEU A 33 -6.14 18.90 -4.00
N LEU A 34 -6.93 19.75 -4.66
CA LEU A 34 -7.71 19.40 -5.84
C LEU A 34 -6.80 19.04 -7.02
N VAL A 35 -5.72 19.81 -7.25
CA VAL A 35 -4.75 19.51 -8.30
C VAL A 35 -4.03 18.18 -8.03
N ALA A 36 -3.62 17.92 -6.78
CA ALA A 36 -3.00 16.66 -6.40
C ALA A 36 -3.96 15.47 -6.58
N ALA A 37 -5.23 15.62 -6.16
CA ALA A 37 -6.24 14.57 -6.31
C ALA A 37 -6.54 14.26 -7.79
N LEU A 38 -6.60 15.28 -8.65
CA LEU A 38 -6.75 15.11 -10.09
C LEU A 38 -5.53 14.43 -10.72
N LEU A 39 -4.31 14.75 -10.27
CA LEU A 39 -3.09 14.08 -10.71
C LEU A 39 -3.10 12.59 -10.38
N VAL A 40 -3.46 12.23 -9.14
CA VAL A 40 -3.58 10.83 -8.70
C VAL A 40 -4.65 10.10 -9.50
N LEU A 41 -5.79 10.74 -9.77
CA LEU A 41 -6.87 10.18 -10.58
C LEU A 41 -6.41 9.94 -12.02
N VAL A 42 -5.76 10.93 -12.66
CA VAL A 42 -5.25 10.82 -14.02
C VAL A 42 -4.19 9.73 -14.12
N ILE A 43 -3.24 9.68 -13.18
CA ILE A 43 -2.25 8.60 -13.10
C ILE A 43 -2.97 7.25 -12.97
N GLY A 44 -3.88 7.10 -12.02
CA GLY A 44 -4.65 5.85 -11.85
C GLY A 44 -5.40 5.40 -13.11
N LEU A 45 -5.93 6.33 -13.90
CA LEU A 45 -6.60 6.03 -15.17
C LEU A 45 -5.62 5.54 -16.27
N GLN A 46 -4.36 5.95 -16.25
CA GLN A 46 -3.32 5.52 -17.22
C GLN A 46 -2.75 4.12 -16.91
N PHE A 47 -2.92 3.59 -15.70
CA PHE A 47 -2.37 2.29 -15.27
C PHE A 47 -3.41 1.15 -15.19
N LYS A 48 -4.63 1.36 -15.73
CA LYS A 48 -5.73 0.39 -15.65
C LYS A 48 -5.43 -0.95 -16.34
N ASP A 49 -4.54 -0.96 -17.32
CA ASP A 49 -4.24 -2.13 -18.16
C ASP A 49 -3.09 -3.01 -17.63
N GLN A 50 -2.35 -2.58 -16.61
CA GLN A 50 -1.28 -3.39 -15.99
C GLN A 50 -1.80 -4.34 -14.89
N PHE A 51 -3.06 -4.15 -14.48
CA PHE A 51 -3.75 -4.98 -13.50
C PHE A 51 -4.73 -5.94 -14.17
N VAL A 52 -4.29 -6.63 -15.22
CA VAL A 52 -4.92 -7.89 -15.61
C VAL A 52 -4.20 -8.98 -14.80
N PRO A 53 -4.76 -9.47 -13.67
CA PRO A 53 -4.36 -10.77 -13.18
C PRO A 53 -4.72 -11.76 -14.30
N THR A 54 -3.71 -12.26 -15.01
CA THR A 54 -3.85 -13.50 -15.78
C THR A 54 -4.09 -14.61 -14.77
N ASP A 55 -5.33 -14.70 -14.32
CA ASP A 55 -5.86 -15.87 -13.65
C ASP A 55 -5.71 -17.05 -14.62
N SER A 56 -5.16 -18.14 -14.10
CA SER A 56 -5.48 -19.49 -14.54
C SER A 56 -5.18 -19.85 -16.00
N GLU A 57 -3.92 -20.08 -16.31
CA GLU A 57 -3.57 -21.34 -16.98
C GLU A 57 -2.74 -22.16 -15.98
N ASP A 58 -3.40 -22.55 -14.89
CA ASP A 58 -3.12 -23.80 -14.19
C ASP A 58 -3.42 -24.94 -15.18
N ARG A 59 -2.58 -25.04 -16.21
CA ARG A 59 -2.45 -26.25 -16.99
C ARG A 59 -1.77 -27.22 -16.07
N LEU A 60 -2.59 -27.96 -15.33
CA LEU A 60 -2.32 -29.33 -14.94
C LEU A 60 -1.93 -30.09 -16.21
N GLU A 61 -0.66 -29.97 -16.60
CA GLU A 61 -0.03 -30.85 -17.55
C GLU A 61 -0.01 -32.20 -16.86
N VAL A 62 -1.04 -33.00 -17.16
CA VAL A 62 -1.03 -34.44 -16.92
C VAL A 62 0.08 -35.00 -17.79
N VAL A 63 1.32 -34.90 -17.32
CA VAL A 63 2.47 -35.63 -17.84
C VAL A 63 2.22 -37.09 -17.49
N ARG A 64 1.43 -37.74 -18.35
CA ARG A 64 1.36 -39.19 -18.48
C ARG A 64 2.69 -39.64 -19.09
N GLY A 65 3.72 -39.74 -18.26
CA GLY A 65 5.06 -40.13 -18.66
C GLY A 65 5.73 -40.86 -17.52
N ALA A 66 5.70 -42.18 -17.59
CA ALA A 66 6.27 -43.08 -16.62
C ALA A 66 7.80 -42.98 -16.60
N GLU A 67 8.37 -42.49 -15.50
CA GLU A 67 9.69 -42.92 -15.06
C GLU A 67 9.62 -43.23 -13.56
N SER A 68 9.23 -44.47 -13.25
CA SER A 68 9.38 -45.04 -11.92
C SER A 68 10.87 -45.22 -11.64
N LYS A 69 11.55 -44.14 -11.26
CA LYS A 69 12.87 -44.22 -10.67
C LYS A 69 12.71 -44.81 -9.27
N SER A 70 12.80 -46.13 -9.21
CA SER A 70 13.12 -46.96 -8.03
C SER A 70 12.89 -46.26 -6.70
N LEU A 71 11.66 -46.33 -6.19
CA LEU A 71 11.34 -45.97 -4.81
C LEU A 71 12.18 -46.87 -3.89
N GLY A 72 13.10 -46.27 -3.14
CA GLY A 72 13.86 -46.98 -2.10
C GLY A 72 12.94 -47.51 -0.98
N PRO A 73 13.51 -48.18 0.04
CA PRO A 73 12.75 -48.72 1.16
C PRO A 73 11.86 -47.63 1.78
N ILE A 74 10.56 -47.89 1.88
CA ILE A 74 9.61 -46.93 2.43
C ILE A 74 9.87 -46.78 3.93
N HIS A 75 10.51 -45.68 4.33
CA HIS A 75 10.66 -45.29 5.73
C HIS A 75 9.35 -44.68 6.23
N LEU A 76 8.48 -45.51 6.83
CA LEU A 76 7.11 -45.14 7.19
C LEU A 76 6.99 -44.44 8.56
N LEU A 77 8.09 -44.02 9.17
CA LEU A 77 8.13 -43.41 10.51
C LEU A 77 9.09 -42.22 10.65
N ASP A 78 9.68 -41.72 9.56
CA ASP A 78 10.42 -40.47 9.66
C ASP A 78 9.39 -39.33 9.74
N PRO A 79 9.47 -38.43 10.75
CA PRO A 79 8.71 -37.19 10.70
C PRO A 79 9.03 -36.53 9.36
N PRO A 80 8.03 -35.93 8.67
CA PRO A 80 8.29 -35.34 7.36
C PRO A 80 9.48 -34.41 7.52
N ASP A 81 10.58 -34.72 6.82
CA ASP A 81 11.75 -33.85 6.79
C ASP A 81 11.24 -32.43 6.60
N PRO A 82 11.65 -31.46 7.45
CA PRO A 82 11.20 -30.10 7.29
C PRO A 82 11.67 -29.65 5.91
N LYS A 83 10.75 -29.71 4.94
CA LYS A 83 11.01 -29.39 3.55
C LYS A 83 11.58 -27.98 3.57
N PRO A 84 12.84 -27.76 3.16
CA PRO A 84 13.40 -26.42 3.16
C PRO A 84 12.45 -25.55 2.35
N LEU A 85 11.99 -24.45 2.96
CA LEU A 85 11.17 -23.49 2.25
C LEU A 85 11.93 -23.09 0.99
N PRO A 86 11.27 -23.07 -0.19
CA PRO A 86 11.95 -22.74 -1.43
C PRO A 86 12.65 -21.40 -1.26
N GLN A 87 13.98 -21.42 -1.34
CA GLN A 87 14.80 -20.23 -1.18
C GLN A 87 14.56 -19.35 -2.41
N ARG A 88 13.81 -18.27 -2.23
CA ARG A 88 13.51 -17.33 -3.32
C ARG A 88 14.70 -16.40 -3.52
N ASP A 89 15.18 -16.32 -4.76
CA ASP A 89 16.27 -15.42 -5.14
C ASP A 89 15.81 -13.96 -5.11
N LEU A 90 16.31 -13.21 -4.12
CA LEU A 90 16.04 -11.80 -3.95
C LEU A 90 16.60 -10.92 -5.06
N ASN A 91 17.26 -11.44 -6.09
CA ASN A 91 17.65 -10.63 -7.25
C ASN A 91 16.63 -10.68 -8.38
N SER A 92 15.84 -11.76 -8.46
CA SER A 92 14.95 -12.04 -9.59
C SER A 92 13.46 -12.06 -9.24
N VAL A 93 13.11 -12.13 -7.94
CA VAL A 93 11.70 -12.13 -7.52
C VAL A 93 10.98 -10.82 -7.85
N SER A 94 9.72 -10.98 -8.25
CA SER A 94 8.76 -9.90 -8.48
C SER A 94 8.27 -9.25 -7.18
N ARG A 95 7.63 -8.09 -7.31
CA ARG A 95 7.04 -7.34 -6.19
C ARG A 95 6.05 -8.19 -5.38
N GLN A 96 5.17 -8.91 -6.08
CA GLN A 96 4.15 -9.76 -5.47
C GLN A 96 4.78 -10.93 -4.72
N GLU A 97 5.84 -11.52 -5.27
CA GLU A 97 6.57 -12.61 -4.61
C GLU A 97 7.35 -12.13 -3.39
N LEU A 98 7.88 -10.89 -3.41
CA LEU A 98 8.45 -10.25 -2.22
C LEU A 98 7.40 -10.07 -1.14
N MET A 99 6.22 -9.57 -1.49
CA MET A 99 5.11 -9.39 -0.53
C MET A 99 4.56 -10.71 0.03
N ALA A 100 4.78 -11.83 -0.67
CA ALA A 100 4.42 -13.16 -0.17
C ALA A 100 5.41 -13.69 0.88
N ILE A 101 6.53 -13.00 1.12
CA ILE A 101 7.47 -13.32 2.19
C ILE A 101 6.93 -12.74 3.50
N SER A 102 6.80 -13.60 4.51
CA SER A 102 6.34 -13.19 5.84
C SER A 102 7.20 -12.04 6.39
N GLY A 103 6.56 -10.93 6.74
CA GLY A 103 7.24 -9.73 7.25
C GLY A 103 7.63 -8.70 6.18
N ILE A 104 7.44 -8.99 4.89
CA ILE A 104 7.67 -8.03 3.80
C ILE A 104 6.33 -7.48 3.32
N GLY A 105 6.07 -6.22 3.68
CA GLY A 105 4.92 -5.46 3.20
C GLY A 105 5.20 -4.73 1.86
N PRO A 106 4.20 -4.06 1.28
CA PRO A 106 4.32 -3.36 0.01
C PRO A 106 5.46 -2.32 0.01
N ALA A 107 5.59 -1.53 1.07
CA ALA A 107 6.66 -0.53 1.18
C ALA A 107 8.07 -1.15 1.19
N MET A 108 8.23 -2.31 1.81
CA MET A 108 9.51 -3.02 1.86
C MET A 108 9.82 -3.68 0.51
N ALA A 109 8.81 -4.25 -0.15
CA ALA A 109 8.95 -4.80 -1.49
C ALA A 109 9.39 -3.72 -2.51
N ASP A 110 8.79 -2.53 -2.43
CA ASP A 110 9.17 -1.38 -3.27
C ASP A 110 10.62 -0.95 -2.99
N ALA A 111 11.00 -0.79 -1.71
CA ALA A 111 12.36 -0.44 -1.34
C ALA A 111 13.41 -1.44 -1.85
N ILE A 112 13.10 -2.73 -1.83
CA ILE A 112 13.99 -3.80 -2.35
C ILE A 112 14.15 -3.67 -3.87
N LEU A 113 13.06 -3.40 -4.61
CA LEU A 113 13.13 -3.23 -6.06
C LEU A 113 13.89 -1.98 -6.46
N THR A 114 13.59 -0.84 -5.83
CA THR A 114 14.33 0.41 -6.05
C THR A 114 15.82 0.22 -5.77
N TYR A 115 16.18 -0.48 -4.69
CA TYR A 115 17.58 -0.76 -4.39
C TYR A 115 18.28 -1.55 -5.51
N ARG A 116 17.61 -2.55 -6.10
CA ARG A 116 18.18 -3.33 -7.23
C ARG A 116 18.38 -2.48 -8.48
N GLU A 117 17.44 -1.59 -8.77
CA GLU A 117 17.51 -0.70 -9.92
C GLU A 117 18.69 0.27 -9.81
N GLU A 118 18.94 0.79 -8.60
CA GLU A 118 19.99 1.78 -8.36
C GLU A 118 21.38 1.14 -8.13
N ASN A 119 21.45 0.01 -7.43
CA ASN A 119 22.71 -0.58 -6.94
C ASN A 119 23.07 -1.92 -7.61
N GLY A 120 22.16 -2.50 -8.38
CA GLY A 120 22.30 -3.84 -8.96
C GLY A 120 22.03 -4.96 -7.94
N ASN A 121 22.45 -6.17 -8.29
CA ASN A 121 22.14 -7.38 -7.52
C ASN A 121 22.82 -7.42 -6.14
N PHE A 122 22.11 -7.97 -5.16
CA PHE A 122 22.64 -8.33 -3.85
C PHE A 122 23.70 -9.42 -3.98
N ARG A 123 24.89 -9.18 -3.41
CA ARG A 123 26.06 -10.07 -3.53
C ARG A 123 26.31 -10.91 -2.28
N THR A 124 25.92 -10.38 -1.11
CA THR A 124 26.17 -10.99 0.21
C THR A 124 25.00 -10.71 1.16
N PHE A 125 24.80 -11.61 2.13
CA PHE A 125 23.89 -11.44 3.25
C PHE A 125 24.75 -11.22 4.49
N ASP A 126 25.06 -9.97 4.81
CA ASP A 126 25.83 -9.58 6.00
C ASP A 126 24.93 -8.77 6.93
#